data_AF-A0A7W7WAC9-F1
#
_entry.id   AF-A0A7W7WAC9-F1
#
_cell.length_a   1.000
_cell.length_b   1.000
_cell.length_c   1.000
_cell.angle_alpha   90.00
_cell.angle_beta   90.00
_cell.angle_gamma   90.00
#
_symmetry.space_group_name_H-M   'P 1'
#
loop_
_entity.id
_entity.type
_entity.pdbx_description
1 polymer ?
#
loop_
_entity_poly.entity_id
_entity_poly.type
_entity_poly.pdbx_seq_one_letter_code
_entity_poly.pdbx_strand_id
1 'polypeptide(L)'
;MQVGDTEELADFPSVPGGDSTVDLFESGTLRALLATASSIGPRAAKGTIYTSKIPGRPFGGRPGRGEKVAWALWFDAKGRVTRLTTTTSQRTNDNYELGLSSDLRFTGWGAQVTIEPPPEDLVIEAEDLPEPDDLFEEPPVAIEAPSKGD
;
A
#
# COMPACT_ATOMS: atom_id res chain seq x y z
N MET A 1 5.59 -13.99 44.66
CA MET A 1 4.77 -15.00 43.96
C MET A 1 3.86 -14.23 43.04
N GLN A 2 4.06 -14.41 41.72
CA GLN A 2 3.20 -14.07 40.55
C GLN A 2 2.57 -12.66 40.50
N VAL A 3 3.08 -11.75 39.65
CA VAL A 3 2.94 -11.59 38.17
C VAL A 3 1.51 -11.32 37.69
N GLY A 4 1.42 -10.32 36.83
CA GLY A 4 0.21 -9.90 36.13
C GLY A 4 0.50 -8.63 35.33
N ASP A 5 1.52 -8.70 34.48
CA ASP A 5 1.82 -7.74 33.42
C ASP A 5 0.54 -7.38 32.66
N THR A 6 0.21 -6.10 32.66
CA THR A 6 -0.78 -5.53 31.76
C THR A 6 -0.07 -5.35 30.43
N GLU A 7 -0.15 -6.37 29.57
CA GLU A 7 0.28 -6.24 28.19
C GLU A 7 -0.62 -5.22 27.48
N GLU A 8 -0.05 -4.01 27.40
CA GLU A 8 -0.18 -3.04 26.34
C GLU A 8 -0.63 -3.70 25.02
N LEU A 9 -1.91 -3.52 24.68
CA LEU A 9 -2.42 -3.79 23.34
C LEU A 9 -1.56 -2.97 22.38
N ALA A 10 -0.67 -3.67 21.67
CA ALA A 10 0.11 -3.09 20.59
C ALA A 10 -0.86 -2.39 19.63
N ASP A 11 -0.77 -1.06 19.60
CA ASP A 11 -1.18 -0.24 18.48
C ASP A 11 -0.37 -0.73 17.27
N PHE A 12 -0.87 -1.75 16.60
CA PHE A 12 -0.31 -2.17 15.32
C PHE A 12 -0.43 -0.97 14.40
N PRO A 13 0.68 -0.34 13.98
CA PRO A 13 0.57 0.74 13.01
C PRO A 13 -0.13 0.13 11.81
N SER A 14 -1.32 0.66 11.49
CA SER A 14 -2.05 0.34 10.28
C SER A 14 -1.04 0.40 9.15
N VAL A 15 -0.61 -0.77 8.66
CA VAL A 15 0.35 -0.85 7.56
C VAL A 15 -0.41 -0.21 6.41
N PRO A 16 -0.01 0.97 5.90
CA PRO A 16 -0.65 1.49 4.71
C PRO A 16 -0.42 0.42 3.65
N GLY A 17 -1.49 -0.27 3.28
CA GLY A 17 -1.49 -1.28 2.24
C GLY A 17 -0.72 -0.72 1.05
N GLY A 18 0.17 -1.53 0.49
CA GLY A 18 1.05 -1.18 -0.62
C GLY A 18 0.29 -0.98 -1.93
N ASP A 19 -0.77 -0.19 -1.93
CA ASP A 19 -1.57 0.22 -3.08
C ASP A 19 -0.82 1.31 -3.86
N SER A 20 0.43 1.03 -4.24
CA SER A 20 1.13 1.94 -5.13
C SER A 20 0.59 1.76 -6.53
N THR A 21 -0.01 2.83 -7.08
CA THR A 21 -0.54 2.86 -8.46
C THR A 21 0.55 2.60 -9.52
N VAL A 22 1.83 2.64 -9.14
CA VAL A 22 2.97 2.61 -10.04
C VAL A 22 4.00 1.60 -9.54
N ASP A 23 4.27 0.57 -10.35
CA ASP A 23 5.41 -0.34 -10.13
C ASP A 23 6.65 0.18 -10.89
N LEU A 24 7.69 0.59 -10.16
CA LEU A 24 8.94 1.09 -10.74
C LEU A 24 9.93 0.02 -11.19
N PHE A 25 9.76 -1.22 -10.73
CA PHE A 25 10.64 -2.32 -11.11
C PHE A 25 10.31 -2.85 -12.50
N GLU A 26 9.09 -2.58 -12.97
CA GLU A 26 8.74 -2.72 -14.37
C GLU A 26 9.51 -1.70 -15.23
N SER A 27 10.42 -2.20 -16.05
CA SER A 27 11.29 -1.36 -16.90
C SER A 27 10.51 -0.45 -17.85
N GLY A 28 9.32 -0.89 -18.28
CA GLY A 28 8.40 -0.08 -19.08
C GLY A 28 7.86 1.13 -18.32
N THR A 29 7.59 0.97 -17.02
CA THR A 29 6.98 2.01 -16.19
C THR A 29 7.95 3.15 -15.95
N LEU A 30 9.18 2.85 -15.54
CA LEU A 30 10.19 3.89 -15.33
C LEU A 30 10.42 4.70 -16.62
N ARG A 31 10.49 4.03 -17.78
CA ARG A 31 10.62 4.69 -19.07
C ARG A 31 9.41 5.57 -19.39
N ALA A 32 8.20 5.07 -19.14
CA ALA A 32 6.97 5.82 -19.37
C ALA A 32 6.90 7.08 -18.48
N LEU A 33 7.27 6.98 -17.21
CA LEU A 33 7.37 8.13 -16.31
C LEU A 33 8.39 9.13 -16.87
N LEU A 34 9.63 8.71 -17.10
CA LEU A 34 10.67 9.61 -17.60
C LEU A 34 10.32 10.27 -18.94
N ALA A 35 9.58 9.58 -19.82
CA ALA A 35 9.09 10.15 -21.08
C ALA A 35 8.02 11.24 -20.89
N THR A 36 7.29 11.21 -19.76
CA THR A 36 6.28 12.21 -19.39
C THR A 36 6.79 13.25 -18.39
N ALA A 37 8.11 13.28 -18.14
CA ALA A 37 8.72 14.23 -17.22
C ALA A 37 8.52 15.66 -17.72
N SER A 38 7.86 16.48 -16.91
CA SER A 38 7.73 17.91 -17.17
C SER A 38 8.95 18.69 -16.67
N SER A 39 9.73 18.10 -15.75
CA SER A 39 10.96 18.68 -15.23
C SER A 39 11.93 17.58 -14.84
N ILE A 40 13.17 17.69 -15.32
CA ILE A 40 14.29 16.83 -14.98
C ILE A 40 15.41 17.73 -14.44
N GLY A 41 15.71 17.57 -13.17
CA GLY A 41 16.85 18.19 -12.50
C GLY A 41 17.99 17.17 -12.27
N PRO A 42 19.11 17.62 -11.70
CA PRO A 42 20.29 16.78 -11.52
C PRO A 42 20.08 15.58 -10.58
N ARG A 43 19.08 15.65 -9.69
CA ARG A 43 18.80 14.60 -8.69
C ARG A 43 17.32 14.26 -8.53
N ALA A 44 16.47 14.81 -9.39
CA ALA A 44 15.04 14.57 -9.32
C ALA A 44 14.38 14.76 -10.68
N ALA A 45 13.33 13.99 -10.95
CA ALA A 45 12.45 14.19 -12.09
C ALA A 45 11.01 14.25 -11.59
N LYS A 46 10.15 15.03 -12.24
CA LYS A 46 8.72 15.07 -11.92
C LYS A 46 7.90 15.22 -13.18
N GLY A 47 6.66 14.79 -13.12
CA GLY A 47 5.75 14.85 -14.26
C GLY A 47 4.35 14.43 -13.88
N THR A 48 3.55 14.25 -14.93
CA THR A 48 2.20 13.71 -14.80
C THR A 48 1.99 12.69 -15.89
N ILE A 49 1.43 11.54 -15.54
CA ILE A 49 1.11 10.46 -16.47
C ILE A 49 -0.33 10.03 -16.24
N TYR A 50 -0.99 9.53 -17.28
CA TYR A 50 -2.30 8.89 -17.12
C TYR A 50 -2.10 7.41 -16.77
N THR A 51 -2.95 6.87 -15.89
CA THR A 51 -2.92 5.44 -15.51
C THR A 51 -3.00 4.51 -16.72
N SER A 52 -3.71 4.90 -17.78
CA SER A 52 -3.80 4.16 -19.04
C SER A 52 -2.49 4.09 -19.85
N LYS A 53 -1.49 4.89 -19.48
CA LYS A 53 -0.16 4.94 -20.12
C LYS A 53 0.93 4.30 -19.27
N ILE A 54 0.62 3.90 -18.04
CA ILE A 54 1.53 3.14 -17.19
C ILE A 54 1.43 1.67 -17.60
N PRO A 55 2.51 1.05 -18.12
CA PRO A 55 2.52 -0.38 -18.39
C PRO A 55 2.54 -1.18 -17.08
N GLY A 56 2.02 -2.41 -17.13
CA GLY A 56 1.97 -3.28 -15.95
C GLY A 56 0.70 -3.13 -15.13
N ARG A 57 0.61 -3.91 -14.04
CA ARG A 57 -0.48 -3.80 -13.06
C ARG A 57 0.01 -2.92 -11.90
N PRO A 58 -0.82 -2.01 -11.38
CA PRO A 58 -0.50 -1.33 -10.13
C PRO A 58 -0.36 -2.36 -9.00
N PHE A 59 0.48 -2.08 -8.00
CA PHE A 59 0.46 -2.86 -6.77
C PHE A 59 -0.88 -2.62 -6.07
N GLY A 60 -1.57 -3.71 -5.69
CA GLY A 60 -2.72 -3.69 -4.78
C GLY A 60 -4.07 -3.17 -5.31
N GLY A 61 -4.16 -2.59 -6.51
CA GLY A 61 -5.39 -1.90 -6.96
C GLY A 61 -5.98 -2.33 -8.30
N ARG A 62 -7.27 -2.02 -8.51
CA ARG A 62 -7.86 -1.98 -9.87
C ARG A 62 -7.33 -0.73 -10.59
N PRO A 63 -6.91 -0.82 -11.86
CA PRO A 63 -6.47 0.35 -12.61
C PRO A 63 -7.64 1.34 -12.72
N GLY A 64 -7.51 2.50 -12.08
CA GLY A 64 -8.41 3.63 -12.30
C GLY A 64 -8.41 3.97 -13.79
N ARG A 65 -9.58 4.03 -14.44
CA ARG A 65 -9.66 4.26 -15.89
C ARG A 65 -9.32 5.72 -16.19
N GLY A 66 -8.10 5.98 -16.67
CA GLY A 66 -7.72 7.28 -17.23
C GLY A 66 -7.51 8.39 -16.19
N GLU A 67 -7.20 8.04 -14.95
CA GLU A 67 -6.85 9.00 -13.91
C GLU A 67 -5.47 9.61 -14.17
N LYS A 68 -5.31 10.87 -13.77
CA LYS A 68 -4.05 11.59 -13.88
C LYS A 68 -3.25 11.40 -12.59
N VAL A 69 -2.07 10.81 -12.73
CA VAL A 69 -1.11 10.59 -11.65
C VAL A 69 -0.03 11.65 -11.75
N ALA A 70 0.06 12.52 -10.75
CA ALA A 70 1.22 13.36 -10.54
C ALA A 70 2.32 12.55 -9.86
N TRP A 71 3.56 12.66 -10.32
CA TRP A 71 4.66 11.86 -9.78
C TRP A 71 5.95 12.68 -9.64
N ALA A 72 6.77 12.27 -8.68
CA ALA A 72 8.12 12.78 -8.46
C ALA A 72 9.07 11.63 -8.10
N LEU A 73 10.23 11.62 -8.76
CA LEU A 73 11.32 10.67 -8.59
C LEU A 73 12.55 11.39 -8.06
N TRP A 74 13.26 10.77 -7.13
CA TRP A 74 14.54 11.25 -6.63
C TRP A 74 15.64 10.22 -6.90
N PHE A 75 16.85 10.73 -7.13
CA PHE A 75 18.02 9.93 -7.46
C PHE A 75 19.18 10.20 -6.49
N ASP A 76 19.97 9.16 -6.23
CA ASP A 76 21.25 9.30 -5.53
C ASP A 76 22.35 9.88 -6.45
N ALA A 77 23.55 10.08 -5.92
CA ALA A 77 24.68 10.61 -6.68
C ALA A 77 25.18 9.66 -7.78
N LYS A 78 24.76 8.38 -7.75
CA LYS A 78 25.09 7.35 -8.73
C LYS A 78 23.95 7.15 -9.75
N GLY A 79 22.87 7.94 -9.67
CA GLY A 79 21.71 7.87 -10.56
C GLY A 79 20.69 6.80 -10.20
N ARG A 80 20.78 6.17 -9.02
CA ARG A 80 19.80 5.16 -8.56
C ARG A 80 18.60 5.84 -7.93
N VAL A 81 17.40 5.32 -8.18
CA VAL A 81 16.16 5.85 -7.58
C VAL A 81 16.21 5.68 -6.06
N THR A 82 15.86 6.72 -5.30
CA THR A 82 15.82 6.67 -3.83
C THR A 82 14.43 6.89 -3.27
N ARG A 83 13.56 7.56 -4.04
CA ARG A 83 12.20 7.85 -3.64
C ARG A 83 11.29 8.00 -4.85
N LEU A 84 10.05 7.57 -4.72
CA LEU A 84 8.94 7.87 -5.61
C LEU A 84 7.78 8.36 -4.78
N THR A 85 7.22 9.49 -5.17
CA THR A 85 5.94 9.95 -4.66
C THR A 85 4.95 10.04 -5.80
N THR A 86 3.76 9.51 -5.59
CA THR A 86 2.65 9.60 -6.55
C THR A 86 1.43 10.19 -5.86
N THR A 87 0.71 11.04 -6.56
CA THR A 87 -0.56 11.61 -6.09
C THR A 87 -1.58 11.51 -7.22
N THR A 88 -2.74 10.97 -6.89
CA THR A 88 -3.87 10.81 -7.81
C THR A 88 -5.10 11.38 -7.12
N SER A 89 -5.95 12.08 -7.85
CA SER A 89 -7.28 12.42 -7.36
C SER A 89 -8.35 11.67 -8.16
N GLN A 90 -9.24 10.99 -7.45
CA GLN A 90 -10.36 10.27 -8.02
C GLN A 90 -11.66 10.93 -7.56
N ARG A 91 -12.53 11.27 -8.50
CA ARG A 91 -13.86 11.76 -8.18
C ARG A 91 -14.77 10.57 -7.88
N THR A 92 -15.36 10.52 -6.70
CA THR A 92 -16.31 9.48 -6.31
C THR A 92 -17.69 9.76 -6.89
N ASN A 93 -18.56 8.75 -6.92
CA ASN A 93 -19.94 8.88 -7.39
C ASN A 93 -20.74 9.93 -6.61
N ASP A 94 -20.37 10.16 -5.34
CA ASP A 94 -20.99 11.14 -4.44
C ASP A 94 -20.38 12.55 -4.57
N ASN A 95 -19.64 12.80 -5.66
CA ASN A 95 -19.06 14.10 -6.00
C ASN A 95 -17.93 14.57 -5.06
N TYR A 96 -17.39 13.68 -4.21
CA TYR A 96 -16.18 13.94 -3.42
C TYR A 96 -14.92 13.68 -4.25
N GLU A 97 -13.86 14.42 -3.97
CA GLU A 97 -12.53 14.19 -4.55
C GLU A 97 -11.68 13.43 -3.54
N LEU A 98 -11.42 12.16 -3.81
CA LEU A 98 -10.54 11.32 -3.02
C LEU A 98 -9.10 11.49 -3.52
N GLY A 99 -8.25 12.10 -2.71
CA GLY A 99 -6.81 12.17 -2.97
C GLY A 99 -6.11 10.93 -2.45
N LEU A 100 -5.52 10.13 -3.34
CA LEU A 100 -4.62 9.04 -2.98
C LEU A 100 -3.19 9.52 -3.16
N SER A 101 -2.34 9.27 -2.16
CA SER A 101 -0.92 9.58 -2.21
C SER A 101 -0.12 8.37 -1.75
N SER A 102 0.96 8.07 -2.46
CA SER A 102 1.89 6.99 -2.11
C SER A 102 3.31 7.55 -2.07
N ASP A 103 4.09 7.14 -1.07
CA ASP A 103 5.51 7.51 -0.92
C ASP A 103 6.35 6.24 -0.73
N LEU A 104 7.06 5.85 -1.78
CA LEU A 104 7.95 4.69 -1.78
C LEU A 104 9.39 5.16 -1.63
N ARG A 105 10.15 4.48 -0.76
CA ARG A 105 11.56 4.75 -0.52
C ARG A 105 12.40 3.52 -0.83
N PHE A 106 13.42 3.72 -1.65
CA PHE A 106 14.29 2.64 -2.11
C PHE A 106 15.66 2.81 -1.47
N THR A 107 16.10 1.77 -0.76
CA THR A 107 17.39 1.71 -0.08
C THR A 107 18.01 0.33 -0.28
N GLY A 108 19.25 0.13 0.18
CA GLY A 108 19.88 -1.20 0.12
C GLY A 108 20.14 -1.72 -1.31
N TRP A 109 20.29 -0.83 -2.30
CA TRP A 109 20.57 -1.25 -3.68
C TRP A 109 21.80 -2.17 -3.79
N GLY A 110 21.57 -3.41 -4.22
CA GLY A 110 22.61 -4.43 -4.36
C GLY A 110 22.97 -5.16 -3.06
N ALA A 111 22.25 -4.90 -1.96
CA ALA A 111 22.39 -5.66 -0.74
C ALA A 111 21.79 -7.06 -0.92
N GLN A 112 22.49 -8.08 -0.41
CA GLN A 112 21.95 -9.43 -0.31
C GLN A 112 21.01 -9.50 0.89
N VAL A 113 19.78 -9.96 0.68
CA VAL A 113 18.79 -10.17 1.73
C VAL A 113 18.60 -11.68 1.88
N THR A 114 18.71 -12.18 3.11
CA THR A 114 18.35 -13.54 3.47
C THR A 114 16.93 -13.51 4.03
N ILE A 115 16.06 -14.33 3.47
CA ILE A 115 14.70 -14.51 3.96
C ILE A 115 14.68 -15.84 4.70
N GLU A 116 14.53 -15.78 6.01
CA GLU A 116 14.35 -16.96 6.83
C GLU A 116 12.86 -17.29 6.89
N PRO A 117 12.49 -18.58 6.84
CA PRO A 117 11.10 -18.95 7.02
C PRO A 117 10.64 -18.47 8.40
N PRO A 118 9.36 -18.09 8.54
CA PRO A 118 8.79 -17.85 9.85
C PRO A 118 8.94 -19.11 10.71
N PRO A 119 9.08 -18.96 12.04
CA PRO A 119 9.09 -20.08 12.98
C PRO A 119 7.89 -21.02 12.77
N GLU A 120 8.11 -22.34 12.88
CA GLU A 120 7.09 -23.36 12.60
C GLU A 120 5.85 -23.25 13.52
N ASP A 121 6.01 -22.72 14.74
CA ASP A 121 4.93 -22.44 15.68
C ASP A 121 4.00 -21.29 15.23
N LEU A 122 4.41 -20.50 14.23
CA LEU A 122 3.63 -19.42 13.62
C LEU A 122 3.14 -19.76 12.20
N VAL A 123 3.39 -20.99 11.73
CA VAL A 123 2.91 -21.48 10.43
C VAL A 123 1.73 -22.40 10.70
N ILE A 124 0.56 -22.03 10.16
CA ILE A 124 -0.63 -22.89 10.17
C ILE A 124 -0.64 -23.63 8.84
N GLU A 125 -0.79 -24.95 8.88
CA GLU A 125 -0.92 -25.78 7.68
C GLU A 125 -2.26 -25.52 6.99
N ALA A 126 -2.34 -25.78 5.69
CA ALA A 126 -3.55 -25.48 4.92
C ALA A 126 -4.78 -26.25 5.43
N GLU A 127 -4.57 -27.40 6.05
CA GLU A 127 -5.59 -28.26 6.65
C GLU A 127 -6.10 -27.76 8.01
N ASP A 128 -5.32 -26.91 8.68
CA ASP A 128 -5.67 -26.30 9.98
C ASP A 128 -6.32 -24.92 9.81
N LEU A 129 -6.48 -24.45 8.57
CA LEU A 129 -7.27 -23.26 8.28
C LEU A 129 -8.74 -23.54 8.62
N PRO A 130 -9.39 -22.70 9.44
CA PRO A 130 -10.83 -22.81 9.66
C PRO A 130 -11.57 -22.69 8.32
N GLU A 131 -12.64 -23.47 8.15
CA GLU A 131 -13.47 -23.33 6.97
C GLU A 131 -14.05 -21.90 6.92
N PRO A 132 -14.25 -21.33 5.72
CA PRO A 132 -14.67 -19.92 5.57
C PRO A 132 -15.99 -19.58 6.28
N ASP A 133 -16.81 -20.59 6.59
CA ASP A 133 -18.08 -20.44 7.32
C ASP A 133 -17.85 -20.18 8.83
N ASP A 134 -16.70 -20.56 9.39
CA ASP A 134 -16.35 -20.39 10.81
C ASP A 134 -15.61 -19.07 11.11
N LEU A 135 -15.18 -18.33 10.08
CA LEU A 135 -14.39 -17.09 10.22
C LEU A 135 -15.24 -15.85 10.58
N PHE A 136 -16.58 -15.95 10.53
CA PHE A 136 -17.50 -14.81 10.71
C PHE A 136 -18.72 -15.10 11.58
N GLU A 137 -18.63 -16.02 12.54
CA GLU A 137 -19.64 -16.05 13.62
C GLU A 137 -19.38 -14.88 14.59
N GLU A 138 -19.74 -13.65 14.19
CA GLU A 138 -20.07 -12.64 15.19
C GLU A 138 -21.25 -13.19 16.00
N PRO A 139 -21.10 -13.47 17.31
CA PRO A 139 -22.25 -13.87 18.11
C PRO A 139 -23.27 -12.74 17.98
N PRO A 140 -24.57 -13.05 17.78
CA PRO A 140 -25.58 -12.01 17.69
C PRO A 140 -25.54 -11.22 18.99
N VAL A 141 -24.98 -10.01 18.95
CA VAL A 141 -25.08 -9.07 20.05
C VAL A 141 -26.56 -8.75 20.15
N ALA A 142 -27.21 -9.36 21.14
CA ALA A 142 -28.58 -9.02 21.50
C ALA A 142 -28.57 -7.55 21.90
N ILE A 143 -29.02 -6.70 20.99
CA ILE A 143 -29.26 -5.29 21.27
C ILE A 143 -30.49 -5.27 22.17
N GLU A 144 -30.30 -5.27 23.49
CA GLU A 144 -31.40 -5.00 24.40
C GLU A 144 -31.94 -3.61 24.06
N ALA A 145 -33.17 -3.57 23.56
CA ALA A 145 -33.87 -2.33 23.30
C ALA A 145 -33.94 -1.54 24.62
N PRO A 146 -33.70 -0.21 24.60
CA PRO A 146 -33.78 0.59 25.82
C PRO A 146 -35.17 0.43 26.44
N SER A 147 -35.17 0.00 27.70
CA SER A 147 -36.34 -0.09 28.56
C SER A 147 -37.16 1.21 28.44
N LYS A 148 -38.40 1.06 27.99
CA LYS A 148 -39.38 2.14 28.00
C LYS A 148 -39.81 2.33 29.45
N GLY A 149 -39.23 3.33 30.10
CA GLY A 149 -39.63 3.76 31.45
C GLY A 149 -41.10 4.14 31.50
N ASP A 150 -41.73 3.76 32.62
CA ASP A 150 -43.11 4.05 33.03
C ASP A 150 -43.45 5.56 33.07
#